data_AF-A0A2G1VXU0-F1
#
_entry.id   AF-A0A2G1VXU0-F1
#
_cell.length_a   1.000
_cell.length_b   1.000
_cell.length_c   1.000
_cell.angle_alpha   90.00
_cell.angle_beta   90.00
_cell.angle_gamma   90.00
#
_symmetry.space_group_name_H-M   'P 1'
#
loop_
_entity.id
_entity.type
_entity.pdbx_description
1 polymer ?
#
loop_
_entity_poly.entity_id
_entity_poly.type
_entity_poly.pdbx_seq_one_letter_code
_entity_poly.pdbx_strand_id
1 'polypeptide(L)'
;MATKAYTYTDDDLSTWERIKKAFANDWEQTKADFGSDSSRDMDQDVDDTLKQMSGSDDAFENREQAFRFGYTAQNRFGTEHPTWNDNVDRKLRDEYDGDYEADRAYIQHAYGYRARG
;
A
#
# COMPACT_ATOMS: atom_id res chain seq x y z
N MET A 1 -6.12 -20.01 16.16
CA MET A 1 -5.73 -18.62 15.85
C MET A 1 -6.88 -18.02 15.06
N ALA A 2 -7.56 -17.00 15.57
CA ALA A 2 -8.61 -16.33 14.79
C ALA A 2 -7.90 -15.52 13.71
N THR A 3 -7.94 -15.97 12.45
CA THR A 3 -7.54 -15.15 11.30
C THR A 3 -8.47 -13.94 11.31
N LYS A 4 -7.95 -12.81 11.75
CA LYS A 4 -8.69 -11.57 11.92
C LYS A 4 -8.86 -10.99 10.52
N ALA A 5 -9.84 -11.52 9.79
CA ALA A 5 -10.09 -11.16 8.41
C ALA A 5 -10.24 -9.65 8.29
N TYR A 6 -9.32 -9.02 7.57
CA TYR A 6 -9.37 -7.62 7.24
C TYR A 6 -10.57 -7.37 6.33
N THR A 7 -11.69 -6.92 6.89
CA THR A 7 -12.92 -6.64 6.11
C THR A 7 -12.95 -5.17 5.69
N TYR A 8 -12.85 -4.93 4.39
CA TYR A 8 -12.99 -3.62 3.76
C TYR A 8 -14.48 -3.26 3.59
N THR A 9 -14.85 -2.00 3.83
CA THR A 9 -16.19 -1.50 3.50
C THR A 9 -16.29 -1.11 2.01
N ASP A 10 -17.51 -0.89 1.52
CA ASP A 10 -17.75 -0.40 0.13
C ASP A 10 -17.17 1.01 -0.09
N ASP A 11 -17.22 1.86 0.94
CA ASP A 11 -16.61 3.19 0.93
C ASP A 11 -15.07 3.09 0.87
N ASP A 12 -14.48 2.18 1.67
CA ASP A 12 -13.04 1.89 1.60
C ASP A 12 -12.64 1.38 0.22
N LEU A 13 -13.45 0.52 -0.42
CA LEU A 13 -13.22 -0.01 -1.75
C LEU A 13 -13.25 1.09 -2.82
N SER A 14 -14.30 1.92 -2.83
CA SER A 14 -14.45 2.98 -3.84
C SER A 14 -13.41 4.09 -3.69
N THR A 15 -13.03 4.42 -2.44
CA THR A 15 -11.94 5.35 -2.14
C THR A 15 -10.61 4.72 -2.53
N TRP A 16 -10.41 3.44 -2.21
CA TRP A 16 -9.23 2.68 -2.59
C TRP A 16 -9.02 2.68 -4.11
N GLU A 17 -10.03 2.49 -4.95
CA GLU A 17 -9.85 2.51 -6.42
C GLU A 17 -9.25 3.83 -6.94
N ARG A 18 -9.66 4.97 -6.34
CA ARG A 18 -9.11 6.29 -6.69
C ARG A 18 -7.67 6.44 -6.21
N ILE A 19 -7.41 5.97 -4.99
CA ILE A 19 -6.10 6.03 -4.33
C ILE A 19 -5.11 5.07 -5.00
N LYS A 20 -5.54 3.87 -5.38
CA LYS A 20 -4.80 2.88 -6.16
C LYS A 20 -4.31 3.49 -7.46
N LYS A 21 -5.18 4.21 -8.18
CA LYS A 21 -4.80 4.93 -9.39
C LYS A 21 -3.77 6.03 -9.11
N ALA A 22 -3.89 6.75 -8.01
CA ALA A 22 -2.92 7.77 -7.62
C ALA A 22 -1.56 7.13 -7.26
N PHE A 23 -1.55 6.04 -6.49
CA PHE A 23 -0.34 5.29 -6.16
C PHE A 23 0.31 4.66 -7.39
N ALA A 24 -0.47 4.11 -8.32
CA ALA A 24 0.05 3.56 -9.56
C ALA A 24 0.70 4.65 -10.42
N ASN A 25 0.08 5.83 -10.53
CA ASN A 25 0.68 6.95 -11.25
C ASN A 25 1.94 7.48 -10.56
N ASP A 26 1.99 7.47 -9.23
CA ASP A 26 3.13 7.91 -8.43
C ASP A 26 4.19 6.81 -8.22
N TRP A 27 3.93 5.60 -8.70
CA TRP A 27 4.73 4.41 -8.42
C TRP A 27 6.18 4.54 -8.92
N GLU A 28 6.41 5.20 -10.06
CA GLU A 28 7.77 5.52 -10.54
C GLU A 28 8.55 6.39 -9.54
N GLN A 29 7.89 7.37 -8.91
CA GLN A 29 8.50 8.22 -7.89
C GLN A 29 8.69 7.48 -6.58
N THR A 30 7.65 6.79 -6.11
CA THR A 30 7.67 5.99 -4.89
C THR A 30 8.78 4.92 -4.93
N LYS A 31 9.04 4.30 -6.09
CA LYS A 31 10.16 3.37 -6.29
C LYS A 31 11.52 4.04 -6.12
N ALA A 32 11.70 5.26 -6.64
CA ALA A 32 12.94 6.02 -6.48
C ALA A 32 13.23 6.30 -5.01
N ASP A 33 12.20 6.56 -4.19
CA ASP A 33 12.31 6.75 -2.74
C ASP A 33 12.68 5.46 -1.97
N PHE A 34 12.35 4.28 -2.50
CA PHE A 34 12.68 2.99 -1.88
C PHE A 34 14.05 2.41 -2.30
N GLY A 35 14.71 2.99 -3.30
CA GLY A 35 16.12 2.76 -3.61
C GLY A 35 16.45 1.62 -4.59
N SER A 36 17.49 1.86 -5.40
CA SER A 36 17.81 1.17 -6.66
C SER A 36 18.32 -0.28 -6.62
N ASP A 37 18.25 -1.01 -5.51
CA ASP A 37 18.90 -2.34 -5.40
C ASP A 37 18.10 -3.47 -6.08
N SER A 38 16.79 -3.28 -6.25
CA SER A 38 15.88 -4.18 -7.00
C SER A 38 15.34 -3.53 -8.28
N SER A 39 16.10 -2.59 -8.88
CA SER A 39 15.56 -1.72 -9.95
C SER A 39 15.67 -2.26 -11.37
N ARG A 40 16.19 -3.46 -11.60
CA ARG A 40 16.55 -3.86 -12.97
C ARG A 40 15.39 -4.31 -13.86
N ASP A 41 14.21 -4.58 -13.30
CA ASP A 41 13.07 -5.12 -14.06
C ASP A 41 11.73 -4.42 -13.76
N MET A 42 11.71 -3.31 -13.03
CA MET A 42 10.45 -2.58 -12.72
C MET A 42 10.35 -1.25 -13.47
N ASP A 43 11.08 -1.09 -14.57
CA ASP A 43 11.35 0.21 -15.24
C ASP A 43 10.63 0.39 -16.58
N GLN A 44 9.71 -0.49 -16.98
CA GLN A 44 9.25 -0.44 -18.38
C GLN A 44 7.82 0.01 -18.65
N ASP A 45 6.84 -0.05 -17.75
CA ASP A 45 5.46 0.23 -18.19
C ASP A 45 4.52 0.70 -17.07
N VAL A 46 4.88 1.67 -16.22
CA VAL A 46 4.02 2.08 -15.09
C VAL A 46 2.66 2.67 -15.53
N ASP A 47 2.65 3.45 -16.64
CA ASP A 47 1.42 3.98 -17.25
C ASP A 47 0.54 2.88 -17.89
N ASP A 48 1.19 1.80 -18.35
CA ASP A 48 0.55 0.60 -18.86
C ASP A 48 0.22 -0.43 -17.75
N THR A 49 0.81 -0.31 -16.56
CA THR A 49 0.65 -1.23 -15.42
C THR A 49 -0.80 -1.19 -14.94
N LEU A 50 -1.44 -0.03 -14.83
CA LEU A 50 -2.86 0.03 -14.45
C LEU A 50 -3.81 -0.59 -15.51
N LYS A 51 -3.40 -0.61 -16.79
CA LYS A 51 -4.14 -1.24 -17.90
C LYS A 51 -3.84 -2.74 -18.04
N GLN A 52 -2.67 -3.19 -17.58
CA GLN A 52 -2.19 -4.58 -17.68
C GLN A 52 -2.33 -5.38 -16.37
N MET A 53 -2.54 -4.72 -15.22
CA MET A 53 -2.81 -5.26 -13.87
C MET A 53 -4.01 -6.21 -13.80
N SER A 54 -4.78 -6.39 -14.88
CA SER A 54 -5.85 -7.38 -14.90
C SER A 54 -5.38 -8.78 -15.33
N GLY A 55 -4.06 -9.06 -15.42
CA GLY A 55 -3.64 -10.37 -15.94
C GLY A 55 -2.18 -10.86 -15.83
N SER A 56 -1.22 -10.11 -15.27
CA SER A 56 0.17 -10.60 -15.15
C SER A 56 0.83 -10.09 -13.89
N ASP A 57 1.51 -10.98 -13.18
CA ASP A 57 2.56 -10.89 -12.13
C ASP A 57 3.24 -9.51 -11.88
N ASP A 58 2.46 -8.46 -11.73
CA ASP A 58 2.96 -7.10 -11.60
C ASP A 58 3.44 -6.88 -10.17
N ALA A 59 4.64 -6.31 -10.03
CA ALA A 59 5.21 -5.96 -8.74
C ALA A 59 4.28 -5.04 -7.93
N PHE A 60 3.41 -4.27 -8.61
CA PHE A 60 2.40 -3.47 -7.95
C PHE A 60 1.22 -4.31 -7.41
N GLU A 61 0.68 -5.30 -8.13
CA GLU A 61 -0.38 -6.18 -7.58
C GLU A 61 0.12 -6.95 -6.36
N ASN A 62 1.36 -7.46 -6.43
CA ASN A 62 2.03 -8.10 -5.30
C ASN A 62 2.20 -7.18 -4.08
N ARG A 63 2.23 -5.85 -4.29
CA ARG A 63 2.37 -4.84 -3.22
C ARG A 63 1.07 -4.08 -2.97
N GLU A 64 0.01 -4.32 -3.75
CA GLU A 64 -1.27 -3.63 -3.65
C GLU A 64 -1.87 -3.88 -2.27
N GLN A 65 -1.78 -5.13 -1.79
CA GLN A 65 -2.21 -5.51 -0.46
C GLN A 65 -1.53 -4.64 0.62
N ALA A 66 -0.22 -4.39 0.50
CA ALA A 66 0.54 -3.56 1.43
C ALA A 66 0.08 -2.10 1.40
N PHE A 67 -0.07 -1.51 0.21
CA PHE A 67 -0.55 -0.13 0.06
C PHE A 67 -1.98 0.03 0.58
N ARG A 68 -2.87 -0.88 0.18
CA ARG A 68 -4.26 -0.87 0.60
C ARG A 68 -4.37 -0.98 2.11
N PHE A 69 -3.63 -1.91 2.71
CA PHE A 69 -3.60 -2.12 4.15
C PHE A 69 -3.10 -0.87 4.89
N GLY A 70 -1.99 -0.26 4.46
CA GLY A 70 -1.46 0.94 5.09
C GLY A 70 -2.38 2.15 4.98
N TYR A 71 -3.01 2.38 3.81
CA TYR A 71 -3.96 3.47 3.62
C TYR A 71 -5.22 3.30 4.46
N THR A 72 -5.81 2.11 4.45
CA THR A 72 -7.01 1.83 5.25
C THR A 72 -6.71 1.81 6.77
N ALA A 73 -5.49 1.45 7.16
CA ALA A 73 -4.99 1.66 8.53
C ALA A 73 -4.91 3.14 8.90
N GLN A 74 -4.49 4.03 7.99
CA GLN A 74 -4.50 5.48 8.21
C GLN A 74 -5.92 6.02 8.38
N ASN A 75 -6.89 5.52 7.62
CA ASN A 75 -8.29 5.94 7.78
C ASN A 75 -8.84 5.60 9.18
N ARG A 76 -8.41 4.45 9.75
CA ARG A 76 -8.83 3.96 11.07
C ARG A 76 -8.08 4.60 12.23
N PHE A 77 -6.75 4.62 12.15
CA PHE A 77 -5.89 5.05 13.25
C PHE A 77 -5.44 6.49 13.11
N GLY A 78 -5.57 7.12 11.95
CA GLY A 78 -5.05 8.46 11.66
C GLY A 78 -5.63 9.57 12.54
N THR A 79 -6.81 9.37 13.13
CA THR A 79 -7.39 10.30 14.11
C THR A 79 -6.62 10.29 15.44
N GLU A 80 -6.19 9.12 15.91
CA GLU A 80 -5.43 8.95 17.16
C GLU A 80 -3.91 9.00 16.94
N HIS A 81 -3.48 8.58 15.76
CA HIS A 81 -2.09 8.41 15.35
C HIS A 81 -1.89 9.03 13.95
N PRO A 82 -1.86 10.36 13.84
CA PRO A 82 -1.78 11.07 12.55
C PRO A 82 -0.47 10.85 11.79
N THR A 83 0.50 10.22 12.43
CA THR A 83 1.80 9.82 11.88
C THR A 83 2.14 8.41 12.34
N TRP A 84 2.95 7.72 11.54
CA TRP A 84 3.51 6.43 11.91
C TRP A 84 4.23 6.48 13.27
N ASN A 85 4.02 5.48 14.11
CA ASN A 85 4.66 5.33 15.42
C ASN A 85 4.80 3.84 15.79
N ASP A 86 5.55 3.54 16.85
CA ASP A 86 5.83 2.15 17.26
C ASP A 86 4.57 1.34 17.64
N ASN A 87 3.52 2.00 18.12
CA ASN A 87 2.27 1.33 18.46
C ASN A 87 1.49 0.94 17.20
N VAL A 88 1.46 1.81 16.20
CA VAL A 88 0.89 1.52 14.87
C VAL A 88 1.69 0.42 14.20
N ASP A 89 3.02 0.53 14.16
CA ASP A 89 3.91 -0.48 13.57
C ASP A 89 3.68 -1.87 14.16
N ARG A 90 3.64 -1.96 15.51
CA ARG A 90 3.40 -3.23 16.20
C ARG A 90 2.01 -3.81 15.92
N LYS A 91 0.96 -2.98 15.87
CA LYS A 91 -0.39 -3.43 15.54
C LYS A 91 -0.48 -3.93 14.10
N LEU A 92 0.05 -3.16 13.17
CA LEU A 92 0.00 -3.50 11.74
C LEU A 92 0.79 -4.78 11.46
N ARG A 93 1.91 -5.00 12.15
CA ARG A 93 2.65 -6.27 12.10
C ARG A 93 1.81 -7.49 12.52
N ASP A 94 0.96 -7.35 13.53
CA ASP A 94 0.11 -8.44 14.04
C ASP A 94 -1.12 -8.68 13.14
N GLU A 95 -1.59 -7.63 12.46
CA GLU A 95 -2.80 -7.67 11.64
C GLU A 95 -2.54 -7.98 10.15
N TYR A 96 -1.31 -7.80 9.67
CA TYR A 96 -0.95 -8.05 8.27
C TYR A 96 -0.77 -9.54 7.99
N ASP A 97 -1.45 -10.04 6.96
CA ASP A 97 -1.46 -11.47 6.59
C ASP A 97 -0.24 -11.87 5.72
N GLY A 98 0.41 -10.89 5.07
CA GLY A 98 1.56 -11.10 4.21
C GLY A 98 2.92 -11.01 4.92
N ASP A 99 4.00 -10.95 4.14
CA ASP A 99 5.34 -10.71 4.68
C ASP A 99 5.47 -9.24 5.12
N TYR A 100 5.13 -8.98 6.39
CA TYR A 100 5.17 -7.64 6.93
C TYR A 100 6.58 -7.04 6.86
N GLU A 101 7.64 -7.82 7.01
CA GLU A 101 9.01 -7.26 7.04
C GLU A 101 9.43 -6.79 5.64
N ALA A 102 9.04 -7.53 4.60
CA ALA A 102 9.22 -7.11 3.20
C ALA A 102 8.30 -5.94 2.82
N ASP A 103 7.09 -5.88 3.37
CA ASP A 103 6.06 -4.92 2.97
C ASP A 103 5.99 -3.66 3.83
N ARG A 104 6.67 -3.64 4.99
CA ARG A 104 6.60 -2.56 5.99
C ARG A 104 6.83 -1.19 5.39
N ALA A 105 7.80 -1.08 4.48
CA ALA A 105 8.15 0.19 3.84
C ALA A 105 6.99 0.75 3.00
N TYR A 106 6.30 -0.11 2.24
CA TYR A 106 5.12 0.24 1.45
C TYR A 106 3.91 0.54 2.35
N ILE A 107 3.69 -0.25 3.40
CA ILE A 107 2.61 -0.03 4.38
C ILE A 107 2.81 1.33 5.08
N GLN A 108 4.04 1.64 5.51
CA GLN A 108 4.38 2.90 6.16
C GLN A 108 4.18 4.10 5.22
N HIS A 109 4.59 3.98 3.96
CA HIS A 109 4.38 5.02 2.96
C HIS A 109 2.90 5.27 2.72
N ALA A 110 2.11 4.20 2.54
CA ALA A 110 0.67 4.32 2.36
C ALA A 110 -0.04 4.91 3.58
N TYR A 111 0.44 4.60 4.79
CA TYR A 111 -0.06 5.21 6.03
C TYR A 111 0.24 6.71 6.12
N GLY A 112 1.34 7.16 5.53
CA GLY A 112 1.68 8.58 5.44
C GLY A 112 0.88 9.32 4.37
N TYR A 113 0.25 8.59 3.43
CA TYR A 113 -0.45 9.18 2.32
C TYR A 113 -1.72 9.90 2.78
N ARG A 114 -1.67 11.23 2.71
CA ARG A 114 -2.85 12.06 2.88
C ARG A 114 -3.33 12.44 1.50
N ALA A 115 -4.44 11.85 1.09
CA ALA A 115 -5.19 12.37 -0.05
C ALA A 115 -5.47 13.85 0.25
N ARG A 116 -4.79 14.76 -0.45
CA ARG A 116 -5.15 16.16 -0.43
C ARG A 116 -6.57 16.24 -0.99
N GLY A 117 -7.53 16.51 -0.11
CA GLY A 117 -8.89 16.89 -0.49
C GLY A 117 -8.90 18.21 -1.26
#